data_AF-A0A6P0PEW2-F1
#
_entry.id   AF-A0A6P0PEW2-F1
#
_cell.length_a   1.000
_cell.length_b   1.000
_cell.length_c   1.000
_cell.angle_alpha   90.00
_cell.angle_beta   90.00
_cell.angle_gamma   90.00
#
_symmetry.space_group_name_H-M   'P 1'
#
loop_
_entity.id
_entity.type
_entity.pdbx_description
1 polymer ?
#
loop_
_entity_poly.entity_id
_entity_poly.type
_entity_poly.pdbx_seq_one_letter_code
_entity_poly.pdbx_strand_id
1 'polypeptide(L)'
;MLETLDLSLFLNKDAYNTQLEALMRQLRSLQRACWQKKLPVLIVLEGWAAAGKGALVKQIVGNMDPRGFVVHPIWPATAQERQYPFMWRFWQRLPRAGQIGFFYHSWYTHVLEERLFKRVSEPEIPIRLGQINAFERQMVDDGVAIAKFWIHLSKKELKKRLKKTAADSLKAWRVRSEDWQQAKNYKQYTAFAEEMLIHTNTEFAPWTLVEGNCQRWARVKVLTEMASTLSQALDGLHIQAVPLKNPLQEQLKSKEPDFLAEVDLTQSLSPKQYKKSLRQQQALLNKLQLEIYKHQIPVLVIFEGWDAAGKGGAIKRLTDNLDPRSYVVNAFAAPTESEKAYHYLWRFWKQLPEAGNIGIFDRSWYGRVLVERVERFATESEWQRAYQEINEFEGQLTSAGYVLVKFWLHISQEEQLRRFTERQNDPFKQYKLTEEDWRNREKWEVYEVAVNQMIQLTSTPTAPWILIGGDDKHYARVKVIQAVTEAINAQLKYR
;
A
#
# COMPACT_ATOMS: atom_id res chain seq x y z
N MET A 1 -26.67 15.28 5.53
CA MET A 1 -25.98 14.75 6.73
C MET A 1 -25.29 15.84 7.53
N LEU A 2 -24.51 16.73 6.90
CA LEU A 2 -23.79 17.78 7.63
C LEU A 2 -24.70 18.93 8.09
N GLU A 3 -25.80 19.16 7.39
CA GLU A 3 -26.79 20.19 7.74
C GLU A 3 -27.58 19.87 9.02
N THR A 4 -27.58 18.62 9.49
CA THR A 4 -28.28 18.21 10.71
C THR A 4 -27.44 18.42 11.98
N LEU A 5 -26.18 18.84 11.86
CA LEU A 5 -25.31 19.13 13.01
C LEU A 5 -25.77 20.39 13.73
N ASP A 6 -25.92 20.31 15.05
CA ASP A 6 -26.19 21.48 15.88
C ASP A 6 -24.93 22.35 16.05
N LEU A 7 -24.75 23.28 15.11
CA LEU A 7 -23.63 24.22 15.14
C LEU A 7 -23.79 25.36 16.17
N SER A 8 -24.84 25.32 17.00
CA SER A 8 -25.01 26.24 18.14
C SER A 8 -24.31 25.77 19.41
N LEU A 9 -23.89 24.49 19.46
CA LEU A 9 -23.19 23.91 20.59
C LEU A 9 -21.97 24.75 21.01
N PHE A 10 -21.88 24.99 22.31
CA PHE A 10 -20.94 25.91 22.90
C PHE A 10 -20.38 25.36 24.22
N LEU A 11 -19.10 25.63 24.46
CA LEU A 11 -18.43 25.31 25.72
C LEU A 11 -17.77 26.57 26.29
N ASN A 12 -18.12 26.93 27.52
CA ASN A 12 -17.53 28.06 28.22
C ASN A 12 -16.05 27.77 28.57
N LYS A 13 -15.31 28.80 29.02
CA LYS A 13 -13.86 28.70 29.23
C LYS A 13 -13.50 27.79 30.40
N ASP A 14 -14.26 27.86 31.50
CA ASP A 14 -13.91 27.15 32.73
C ASP A 14 -14.19 25.65 32.59
N ALA A 15 -15.37 25.27 32.06
CA ALA A 15 -15.68 23.89 31.73
C ALA A 15 -14.68 23.31 30.72
N TYR A 16 -14.28 24.11 29.73
CA TYR A 16 -13.27 23.71 28.76
C TYR A 16 -11.91 23.40 29.41
N ASN A 17 -11.43 24.27 30.30
CA ASN A 17 -10.14 24.07 30.96
C ASN A 17 -10.13 22.81 31.83
N THR A 18 -11.19 22.58 32.61
CA THR A 18 -11.34 21.39 33.46
C THR A 18 -11.34 20.10 32.64
N GLN A 19 -12.15 20.04 31.58
CA GLN A 19 -12.23 18.85 30.72
C GLN A 19 -10.92 18.62 29.95
N LEU A 20 -10.31 19.71 29.47
CA LEU A 20 -9.05 19.64 28.74
C LEU A 20 -7.94 19.04 29.60
N GLU A 21 -7.81 19.48 30.85
CA GLU A 21 -6.75 18.99 31.73
C GLU A 21 -6.90 17.48 31.99
N ALA A 22 -8.11 17.01 32.27
CA ALA A 22 -8.39 15.58 32.45
C ALA A 22 -8.06 14.76 31.19
N LEU A 23 -8.52 15.21 30.02
CA LEU A 23 -8.28 14.54 28.74
C LEU A 23 -6.80 14.50 28.37
N MET A 24 -6.04 15.56 28.63
CA MET A 24 -4.60 15.59 28.35
C MET A 24 -3.83 14.58 29.20
N ARG A 25 -4.19 14.42 30.49
CA ARG A 25 -3.59 13.39 31.35
C ARG A 25 -3.91 11.98 30.84
N GLN A 26 -5.16 11.74 30.47
CA GLN A 26 -5.61 10.46 29.91
C GLN A 26 -4.87 10.13 28.62
N LEU A 27 -4.79 11.06 27.67
CA LEU A 27 -4.11 10.86 26.38
C LEU A 27 -2.62 10.60 26.53
N ARG A 28 -1.95 11.22 27.50
CA ARG A 28 -0.54 10.91 27.81
C ARG A 28 -0.39 9.47 28.32
N SER A 29 -1.31 9.01 29.17
CA SER A 29 -1.33 7.61 29.63
C SER A 29 -1.56 6.64 28.47
N LEU A 30 -2.55 6.94 27.62
CA LEU A 30 -2.90 6.13 26.45
C LEU A 30 -1.74 6.08 25.44
N GLN A 31 -1.06 7.20 25.19
CA GLN A 31 0.13 7.22 24.33
C GLN A 31 1.20 6.25 24.84
N ARG A 32 1.48 6.27 26.15
CA ARG A 32 2.46 5.35 26.76
C ARG A 32 2.02 3.89 26.59
N ALA A 33 0.74 3.60 26.77
CA ALA A 33 0.20 2.27 26.56
C ALA A 33 0.34 1.82 25.09
N CYS A 34 0.01 2.69 24.12
CA CYS A 34 0.19 2.42 22.70
C CYS A 34 1.65 2.08 22.37
N TRP A 35 2.59 2.88 22.89
CA TRP A 35 4.03 2.63 22.72
C TRP A 35 4.46 1.27 23.29
N GLN A 36 4.08 0.97 24.52
CA GLN A 36 4.46 -0.29 25.20
C GLN A 36 3.86 -1.52 24.53
N LYS A 37 2.62 -1.42 24.05
CA LYS A 37 1.91 -2.50 23.35
C LYS A 37 2.19 -2.53 21.85
N LYS A 38 3.07 -1.65 21.35
CA LYS A 38 3.40 -1.50 19.93
C LYS A 38 2.17 -1.26 19.04
N LEU A 39 1.11 -0.64 19.56
CA LEU A 39 -0.10 -0.30 18.80
C LEU A 39 0.16 0.94 17.90
N PRO A 40 0.18 0.80 16.57
CA PRO A 40 0.20 1.95 15.68
C PRO A 40 -1.18 2.61 15.62
N VAL A 41 -1.20 3.94 15.51
CA VAL A 41 -2.45 4.72 15.50
C VAL A 41 -2.42 5.78 14.40
N LEU A 42 -3.50 5.86 13.62
CA LEU A 42 -3.75 6.91 12.64
C LEU A 42 -4.85 7.86 13.12
N ILE A 43 -4.52 9.14 13.29
CA ILE A 43 -5.48 10.20 13.62
C ILE A 43 -5.65 11.09 12.38
N VAL A 44 -6.81 11.03 11.74
CA VAL A 44 -7.11 11.76 10.50
C VAL A 44 -8.00 12.96 10.82
N LEU A 45 -7.49 14.16 10.55
CA LEU A 45 -8.21 15.41 10.78
C LEU A 45 -8.59 16.07 9.45
N GLU A 46 -9.87 15.96 9.10
CA GLU A 46 -10.49 16.62 7.95
C GLU A 46 -11.54 17.65 8.37
N GLY A 47 -12.03 18.39 7.38
CA GLY A 47 -12.94 19.51 7.57
C GLY A 47 -12.45 20.77 6.88
N TRP A 48 -13.21 21.86 7.04
CA TRP A 48 -12.94 23.14 6.39
C TRP A 48 -11.55 23.70 6.73
N ALA A 49 -10.96 24.46 5.80
CA ALA A 49 -9.62 25.06 5.98
C ALA A 49 -9.45 25.80 7.33
N ALA A 50 -10.44 26.61 7.72
CA ALA A 50 -10.42 27.37 8.98
C ALA A 50 -11.12 26.68 10.17
N ALA A 51 -11.31 25.35 10.10
CA ALA A 51 -11.93 24.57 11.17
C ALA A 51 -11.14 24.57 12.48
N GLY A 52 -9.86 24.93 12.45
CA GLY A 52 -8.99 25.00 13.64
C GLY A 52 -8.15 23.73 13.85
N LYS A 53 -8.09 22.84 12.86
CA LYS A 53 -7.31 21.59 12.86
C LYS A 53 -5.86 21.78 13.34
N GLY A 54 -5.14 22.78 12.83
CA GLY A 54 -3.74 23.01 13.22
C GLY A 54 -3.57 23.45 14.69
N ALA A 55 -4.52 24.24 15.21
CA ALA A 55 -4.51 24.64 16.62
C ALA A 55 -4.84 23.46 17.54
N LEU A 56 -5.74 22.57 17.11
CA LEU A 56 -6.06 21.33 17.78
C LEU A 56 -4.84 20.39 17.84
N VAL A 57 -4.18 20.13 16.71
CA VAL A 57 -2.95 19.32 16.67
C VAL A 57 -1.90 19.90 17.61
N LYS A 58 -1.62 21.21 17.51
CA LYS A 58 -0.64 21.88 18.39
C LYS A 58 -0.94 21.66 19.87
N GLN A 59 -2.22 21.67 20.24
CA GLN A 59 -2.65 21.47 21.62
C GLN A 59 -2.50 20.02 22.09
N ILE A 60 -2.83 19.05 21.23
CA ILE A 60 -2.62 17.62 21.50
C ILE A 60 -1.13 17.35 21.70
N VAL A 61 -0.33 17.66 20.69
CA VAL A 61 1.10 17.30 20.67
C VAL A 61 1.92 18.04 21.71
N GLY A 62 1.50 19.25 22.12
CA GLY A 62 2.15 20.01 23.19
C GLY A 62 2.10 19.35 24.57
N ASN A 63 1.22 18.36 24.77
CA ASN A 63 1.07 17.65 26.04
C ASN A 63 1.52 16.17 25.97
N MET A 64 1.87 15.69 24.78
CA MET A 64 2.33 14.32 24.51
C MET A 64 3.85 14.24 24.46
N ASP A 65 4.40 13.02 24.58
CA ASP A 65 5.83 12.78 24.38
C ASP A 65 6.16 12.84 22.88
N PRO A 66 7.07 13.71 22.43
CA PRO A 66 7.40 13.89 21.01
C PRO A 66 8.04 12.65 20.35
N ARG A 67 8.55 11.69 21.12
CA ARG A 67 9.09 10.43 20.58
C ARG A 67 7.99 9.47 20.11
N GLY A 68 6.80 9.59 20.70
CA GLY A 68 5.67 8.68 20.48
C GLY A 68 4.67 9.14 19.42
N PHE A 69 4.93 10.23 18.71
CA PHE A 69 4.05 10.67 17.62
C PHE A 69 4.82 11.29 16.46
N VAL A 70 4.15 11.37 15.32
CA VAL A 70 4.58 12.13 14.15
C VAL A 70 3.41 12.95 13.63
N VAL A 71 3.68 14.15 13.12
CA VAL A 71 2.66 15.03 12.51
C VAL A 71 2.95 15.15 11.03
N HIS A 72 1.93 14.83 10.22
CA HIS A 72 1.97 14.89 8.77
C HIS A 72 1.04 15.99 8.26
N PRO A 73 1.55 17.22 8.04
CA PRO A 73 0.82 18.21 7.26
C PRO A 73 0.83 17.78 5.79
N ILE A 74 -0.36 17.49 5.25
CA ILE A 74 -0.51 17.04 3.87
C ILE A 74 -0.69 18.25 2.96
N TRP A 75 0.36 18.50 2.18
CA TRP A 75 0.43 19.52 1.13
C TRP A 75 0.10 18.92 -0.24
N PRO A 76 -0.14 19.75 -1.28
CA PRO A 76 -0.22 19.27 -2.65
C PRO A 76 1.01 18.42 -3.02
N ALA A 77 0.80 17.37 -3.82
CA ALA A 77 1.85 16.43 -4.17
C ALA A 77 3.03 17.11 -4.88
N THR A 78 4.25 16.74 -4.51
CA THR A 78 5.47 17.20 -5.20
C THR A 78 5.54 16.64 -6.63
N ALA A 79 6.48 17.12 -7.45
CA ALA A 79 6.71 16.56 -8.78
C ALA A 79 7.16 15.08 -8.70
N GLN A 80 7.92 14.72 -7.67
CA GLN A 80 8.34 13.34 -7.42
C GLN A 80 7.18 12.46 -6.96
N GLU A 81 6.38 12.91 -6.00
CA GLU A 81 5.22 12.13 -5.50
C GLU A 81 4.21 11.83 -6.63
N ARG A 82 4.11 12.71 -7.64
CA ARG A 82 3.24 12.53 -8.81
C ARG A 82 3.69 11.46 -9.81
N GLN A 83 4.91 10.95 -9.67
CA GLN A 83 5.41 9.84 -10.50
C GLN A 83 4.93 8.47 -9.99
N TYR A 84 4.23 8.44 -8.86
CA TYR A 84 3.74 7.23 -8.20
C TYR A 84 2.20 7.23 -8.11
N PRO A 85 1.58 6.07 -7.81
CA PRO A 85 0.16 6.03 -7.46
C PRO A 85 -0.12 6.94 -6.28
N PHE A 86 -1.27 7.63 -6.27
CA PHE A 86 -1.53 8.68 -5.28
C PHE A 86 -1.46 8.21 -3.81
N MET A 87 -1.72 6.92 -3.55
CA MET A 87 -1.64 6.36 -2.21
C MET A 87 -0.19 6.19 -1.71
N TRP A 88 0.78 6.08 -2.61
CA TRP A 88 2.20 5.83 -2.30
C TRP A 88 2.73 6.79 -1.23
N ARG A 89 2.42 8.07 -1.37
CA ARG A 89 2.90 9.12 -0.47
C ARG A 89 2.35 9.00 0.97
N PHE A 90 1.24 8.30 1.16
CA PHE A 90 0.64 8.05 2.47
C PHE A 90 1.21 6.78 3.09
N TRP A 91 1.50 5.76 2.27
CA TRP A 91 2.31 4.60 2.68
C TRP A 91 3.67 5.02 3.24
N GLN A 92 4.36 5.97 2.59
CA GLN A 92 5.64 6.50 3.11
C GLN A 92 5.53 7.23 4.46
N ARG A 93 4.31 7.58 4.89
CA ARG A 93 4.02 8.36 6.10
C ARG A 93 3.29 7.54 7.16
N LEU A 94 3.22 6.20 7.03
CA LEU A 94 2.63 5.38 8.07
C LEU A 94 3.40 5.54 9.40
N PRO A 95 2.70 5.58 10.55
CA PRO A 95 3.35 5.52 11.84
C PRO A 95 3.97 4.15 12.04
N ARG A 96 5.11 4.09 12.73
CA ARG A 96 5.70 2.83 13.19
C ARG A 96 4.82 2.21 14.28
N ALA A 97 4.96 0.91 14.49
CA ALA A 97 4.38 0.20 15.63
C ALA A 97 4.64 0.95 16.95
N GLY A 98 3.56 1.29 17.66
CA GLY A 98 3.57 2.05 18.92
C GLY A 98 3.59 3.58 18.78
N GLN A 99 3.66 4.11 17.55
CA GLN A 99 3.58 5.55 17.29
C GLN A 99 2.19 5.99 16.87
N ILE A 100 1.88 7.25 17.16
CA ILE A 100 0.64 7.92 16.72
C ILE A 100 0.97 8.86 15.55
N GLY A 101 0.36 8.63 14.39
CA GLY A 101 0.47 9.48 13.21
C GLY A 101 -0.71 10.45 13.11
N PHE A 102 -0.45 11.75 13.22
CA PHE A 102 -1.46 12.79 13.03
C PHE A 102 -1.44 13.33 11.59
N PHE A 103 -2.49 13.02 10.83
CA PHE A 103 -2.70 13.52 9.48
C PHE A 103 -3.52 14.81 9.53
N TYR A 104 -2.85 15.94 9.31
CA TYR A 104 -3.48 17.24 9.09
C TYR A 104 -3.75 17.37 7.60
N HIS A 105 -5.01 17.18 7.21
CA HIS A 105 -5.34 16.69 5.87
C HIS A 105 -4.74 15.30 5.60
N SER A 106 -5.28 14.58 4.61
CA SER A 106 -4.97 13.17 4.37
C SER A 106 -5.20 12.78 2.91
N TRP A 107 -5.30 11.48 2.63
CA TRP A 107 -5.72 10.95 1.33
C TRP A 107 -7.06 11.51 0.84
N TYR A 108 -7.95 11.91 1.75
CA TYR A 108 -9.23 12.54 1.43
C TYR A 108 -9.12 13.87 0.66
N THR A 109 -7.95 14.52 0.65
CA THR A 109 -7.71 15.71 -0.18
C THR A 109 -7.99 15.47 -1.68
N HIS A 110 -7.79 14.25 -2.17
CA HIS A 110 -7.99 13.90 -3.59
C HIS A 110 -9.48 13.94 -3.99
N VAL A 111 -10.36 13.49 -3.11
CA VAL A 111 -11.82 13.47 -3.35
C VAL A 111 -12.53 14.76 -2.89
N LEU A 112 -11.78 15.67 -2.26
CA LEU A 112 -12.26 16.95 -1.75
C LEU A 112 -11.64 18.14 -2.50
N GLU A 113 -10.46 18.59 -2.03
CA GLU A 113 -9.81 19.81 -2.50
C GLU A 113 -9.39 19.68 -3.97
N GLU A 114 -8.76 18.57 -4.32
CA GLU A 114 -8.30 18.33 -5.69
C GLU A 114 -9.46 18.17 -6.68
N ARG A 115 -10.56 17.52 -6.27
CA ARG A 115 -11.81 17.47 -7.03
C ARG A 115 -12.39 18.88 -7.25
N LEU A 116 -12.45 19.72 -6.21
CA LEU A 116 -12.90 21.11 -6.34
C LEU A 116 -12.05 21.91 -7.34
N PHE A 117 -10.74 21.65 -7.37
CA PHE A 117 -9.81 22.26 -8.32
C PHE A 117 -9.71 21.54 -9.67
N LYS A 118 -10.55 20.55 -9.93
CA LYS A 118 -10.56 19.75 -11.17
C LYS A 118 -9.20 19.13 -11.48
N ARG A 119 -8.44 18.79 -10.45
CA ARG A 119 -7.16 18.06 -10.55
C ARG A 119 -7.36 16.54 -10.61
N VAL A 120 -8.52 16.08 -10.17
CA VAL A 120 -9.00 14.70 -10.33
C VAL A 120 -10.28 14.74 -11.14
N SER A 121 -10.43 13.85 -12.11
CA SER A 121 -11.63 13.79 -12.95
C SER A 121 -12.78 13.08 -12.22
N GLU A 122 -14.03 13.43 -12.53
CA GLU A 122 -15.21 12.82 -11.89
C GLU A 122 -15.27 11.28 -12.03
N PRO A 123 -14.93 10.66 -13.17
CA PRO A 123 -14.90 9.19 -13.29
C PRO A 123 -13.86 8.50 -12.39
N GLU A 124 -12.81 9.21 -11.95
CA GLU A 124 -11.82 8.65 -11.04
C GLU A 124 -12.29 8.63 -9.58
N ILE A 125 -13.29 9.43 -9.19
CA ILE A 125 -13.70 9.59 -7.80
C ILE A 125 -14.13 8.25 -7.16
N PRO A 126 -14.99 7.41 -7.78
CA PRO A 126 -15.34 6.11 -7.21
C PRO A 126 -14.12 5.20 -7.02
N ILE A 127 -13.16 5.24 -7.96
CA ILE A 127 -11.91 4.47 -7.87
C ILE A 127 -11.08 4.95 -6.67
N ARG A 128 -10.94 6.28 -6.48
CA ARG A 128 -10.21 6.84 -5.32
C ARG A 128 -10.88 6.49 -3.99
N LEU A 129 -12.21 6.55 -3.91
CA LEU A 129 -12.96 6.15 -2.71
C LEU A 129 -12.75 4.66 -2.39
N GLY A 130 -12.79 3.78 -3.40
CA GLY A 130 -12.48 2.36 -3.23
C GLY A 130 -11.05 2.12 -2.73
N GLN A 131 -10.07 2.83 -3.29
CA GLN A 131 -8.66 2.76 -2.88
C GLN A 131 -8.44 3.26 -1.44
N ILE A 132 -9.18 4.29 -1.01
CA ILE A 132 -9.17 4.79 0.36
C ILE A 132 -9.73 3.73 1.32
N ASN A 133 -10.89 3.15 1.01
CA ASN A 133 -11.50 2.12 1.86
C ASN A 133 -10.63 0.87 1.97
N ALA A 134 -10.02 0.44 0.86
CA ALA A 134 -9.06 -0.66 0.84
C ALA A 134 -7.86 -0.36 1.75
N PHE A 135 -7.27 0.83 1.63
CA PHE A 135 -6.16 1.25 2.48
C PHE A 135 -6.53 1.26 3.97
N GLU A 136 -7.66 1.85 4.34
CA GLU A 136 -8.09 1.91 5.74
C GLU A 136 -8.41 0.53 6.31
N ARG A 137 -9.05 -0.35 5.52
CA ARG A 137 -9.29 -1.74 5.90
C ARG A 137 -7.99 -2.48 6.13
N GLN A 138 -7.04 -2.40 5.19
CA GLN A 138 -5.72 -3.03 5.31
C GLN A 138 -4.99 -2.60 6.58
N MET A 139 -5.04 -1.30 6.91
CA MET A 139 -4.44 -0.79 8.14
C MET A 139 -5.12 -1.40 9.39
N VAL A 140 -6.45 -1.42 9.46
CA VAL A 140 -7.17 -1.98 10.62
C VAL A 140 -6.98 -3.48 10.74
N ASP A 141 -7.02 -4.21 9.63
CA ASP A 141 -6.77 -5.66 9.58
C ASP A 141 -5.37 -5.95 10.16
N ASP A 142 -4.37 -5.13 9.87
CA ASP A 142 -3.00 -5.23 10.42
C ASP A 142 -2.86 -4.69 11.87
N GLY A 143 -3.97 -4.34 12.52
CA GLY A 143 -4.00 -3.92 13.92
C GLY A 143 -3.74 -2.43 14.15
N VAL A 144 -3.84 -1.59 13.11
CA VAL A 144 -3.74 -0.14 13.25
C VAL A 144 -5.07 0.43 13.74
N ALA A 145 -5.05 1.21 14.83
CA ALA A 145 -6.22 1.95 15.26
C ALA A 145 -6.40 3.22 14.41
N ILE A 146 -7.60 3.46 13.89
CA ILE A 146 -7.90 4.66 13.07
C ILE A 146 -9.00 5.50 13.72
N ALA A 147 -8.76 6.79 13.90
CA ALA A 147 -9.78 7.76 14.29
C ALA A 147 -9.88 8.87 13.24
N LYS A 148 -11.07 9.05 12.63
CA LYS A 148 -11.31 10.02 11.56
C LYS A 148 -12.28 11.11 12.00
N PHE A 149 -11.90 12.36 11.84
CA PHE A 149 -12.68 13.51 12.30
C PHE A 149 -13.02 14.46 11.16
N TRP A 150 -14.30 14.78 10.99
CA TRP A 150 -14.74 15.85 10.11
C TRP A 150 -15.20 17.05 10.93
N ILE A 151 -14.40 18.13 10.93
CA ILE A 151 -14.71 19.35 11.67
C ILE A 151 -15.51 20.31 10.78
N HIS A 152 -16.82 20.36 11.01
CA HIS A 152 -17.77 21.12 10.20
C HIS A 152 -17.94 22.56 10.72
N LEU A 153 -17.99 23.54 9.81
CA LEU A 153 -18.24 24.94 10.10
C LEU A 153 -19.41 25.42 9.26
N SER A 154 -20.24 26.29 9.82
CA SER A 154 -21.21 27.03 9.01
C SER A 154 -20.48 27.94 8.00
N LYS A 155 -21.10 28.20 6.84
CA LYS A 155 -20.57 29.14 5.83
C LYS A 155 -20.24 30.52 6.41
N LYS A 156 -21.07 31.00 7.35
CA LYS A 156 -20.87 32.27 8.06
C LYS A 156 -19.61 32.24 8.91
N GLU A 157 -19.43 31.21 9.72
CA GLU A 157 -18.27 31.08 10.60
C GLU A 157 -16.98 30.84 9.81
N LEU A 158 -17.01 30.02 8.75
CA LEU A 158 -15.88 29.84 7.83
C LEU A 158 -15.40 31.18 7.27
N LYS A 159 -16.29 31.96 6.65
CA LYS A 159 -15.96 33.28 6.10
C LYS A 159 -15.43 34.24 7.17
N LYS A 160 -16.05 34.25 8.35
CA LYS A 160 -15.61 35.09 9.48
C LYS A 160 -14.18 34.76 9.92
N ARG A 161 -13.85 33.47 10.08
CA ARG A 161 -12.51 33.03 10.48
C ARG A 161 -11.46 33.31 9.42
N LEU A 162 -11.78 33.09 8.15
CA LEU A 162 -10.90 33.43 7.04
C LEU A 162 -10.58 34.92 7.01
N LYS A 163 -11.60 35.79 7.07
CA LYS A 163 -11.42 37.25 7.12
C LYS A 163 -10.57 37.68 8.32
N LYS A 164 -10.88 37.16 9.52
CA LYS A 164 -10.12 37.47 10.74
C LYS A 164 -8.65 37.07 10.62
N THR A 165 -8.37 35.89 10.05
CA THR A 165 -7.00 35.39 9.91
C THR A 165 -6.23 36.14 8.83
N ALA A 166 -6.88 36.47 7.72
CA ALA A 166 -6.29 37.26 6.63
C ALA A 166 -5.98 38.71 7.04
N ALA A 167 -6.73 39.28 7.98
CA ALA A 167 -6.48 40.62 8.53
C ALA A 167 -5.39 40.66 9.61
N ASP A 168 -4.94 39.51 10.13
CA ASP A 168 -3.91 39.41 11.16
C ASP A 168 -2.52 39.32 10.49
N SER A 169 -1.68 40.34 10.68
CA SER A 169 -0.36 40.44 10.04
C SER A 169 0.56 39.25 10.32
N LEU A 170 0.40 38.56 11.46
CA LEU A 170 1.22 37.42 11.84
C LEU A 170 0.66 36.07 11.34
N LYS A 171 -0.61 36.04 10.91
CA LYS A 171 -1.31 34.81 10.53
C LYS A 171 -1.83 34.82 9.09
N ALA A 172 -1.81 35.95 8.40
CA ALA A 172 -2.33 36.09 7.05
C ALA A 172 -1.71 35.08 6.07
N TRP A 173 -0.42 34.78 6.21
CA TRP A 173 0.32 33.80 5.41
C TRP A 173 -0.26 32.36 5.49
N ARG A 174 -1.09 32.06 6.50
CA ARG A 174 -1.73 30.74 6.65
C ARG A 174 -3.00 30.58 5.81
N VAL A 175 -3.54 31.66 5.28
CA VAL A 175 -4.76 31.62 4.46
C VAL A 175 -4.35 31.50 3.00
N ARG A 176 -4.67 30.36 2.39
CA ARG A 176 -4.38 30.08 0.98
C ARG A 176 -5.51 30.61 0.08
N SER A 177 -5.21 30.78 -1.20
CA SER A 177 -6.21 31.16 -2.20
C SER A 177 -7.33 30.11 -2.29
N GLU A 178 -6.96 28.85 -2.09
CA GLU A 178 -7.80 27.66 -2.14
C GLU A 178 -8.84 27.67 -1.01
N ASP A 179 -8.47 28.18 0.16
CA ASP A 179 -9.35 28.23 1.33
C ASP A 179 -10.55 29.18 1.07
N TRP A 180 -10.32 30.25 0.29
CA TRP A 180 -11.39 31.15 -0.16
C TRP A 180 -12.31 30.49 -1.19
N GLN A 181 -11.78 29.59 -2.02
CA GLN A 181 -12.58 28.84 -2.99
C GLN A 181 -13.53 27.86 -2.29
N GLN A 182 -13.11 27.23 -1.19
CA GLN A 182 -14.01 26.44 -0.34
C GLN A 182 -15.18 27.30 0.17
N ALA A 183 -14.91 28.53 0.64
CA ALA A 183 -15.95 29.42 1.14
C ALA A 183 -16.87 29.98 0.02
N LYS A 184 -16.33 30.20 -1.17
CA LYS A 184 -17.09 30.60 -2.37
C LYS A 184 -18.02 29.48 -2.83
N ASN A 185 -17.48 28.27 -3.00
CA ASN A 185 -18.16 27.08 -3.49
C ASN A 185 -18.69 26.18 -2.37
N TYR A 186 -19.08 26.78 -1.23
CA TYR A 186 -19.44 26.06 0.00
C TYR A 186 -20.44 24.92 -0.25
N LYS A 187 -21.52 25.16 -1.00
CA LYS A 187 -22.54 24.12 -1.28
C LYS A 187 -21.95 22.92 -2.02
N GLN A 188 -21.15 23.17 -3.04
CA GLN A 188 -20.50 22.13 -3.83
C GLN A 188 -19.49 21.34 -2.98
N TYR A 189 -18.65 22.04 -2.21
CA TYR A 189 -17.67 21.37 -1.36
C TYR A 189 -18.34 20.58 -0.22
N THR A 190 -19.46 21.06 0.32
CA THR A 190 -20.30 20.30 1.26
C THR A 190 -20.80 19.02 0.60
N ALA A 191 -21.29 19.07 -0.64
CA ALA A 191 -21.74 17.86 -1.34
C ALA A 191 -20.61 16.84 -1.52
N PHE A 192 -19.41 17.28 -1.90
CA PHE A 192 -18.23 16.40 -1.97
C PHE A 192 -17.87 15.78 -0.62
N ALA A 193 -17.95 16.57 0.46
CA ALA A 193 -17.72 16.07 1.81
C ALA A 193 -18.77 15.05 2.23
N GLU A 194 -20.06 15.29 1.95
CA GLU A 194 -21.12 14.34 2.26
C GLU A 194 -20.97 13.03 1.49
N GLU A 195 -20.66 13.09 0.20
CA GLU A 195 -20.37 11.91 -0.62
C GLU A 195 -19.18 11.13 -0.05
N MET A 196 -18.06 11.80 0.22
CA MET A 196 -16.90 11.18 0.85
C MET A 196 -17.26 10.50 2.18
N LEU A 197 -17.98 11.19 3.07
CA LEU A 197 -18.35 10.66 4.38
C LEU A 197 -19.27 9.44 4.24
N ILE A 198 -20.25 9.47 3.34
CA ILE A 198 -21.17 8.35 3.10
C ILE A 198 -20.40 7.13 2.60
N HIS A 199 -19.49 7.31 1.63
CA HIS A 199 -18.78 6.20 1.00
C HIS A 199 -17.60 5.66 1.81
N THR A 200 -17.14 6.39 2.82
CA THR A 200 -15.97 5.99 3.63
C THR A 200 -16.25 5.89 5.12
N ASN A 201 -17.50 6.02 5.55
CA ASN A 201 -17.90 5.69 6.91
C ASN A 201 -18.11 4.17 7.03
N THR A 202 -17.08 3.45 7.43
CA THR A 202 -17.09 1.99 7.59
C THR A 202 -17.17 1.59 9.06
N GLU A 203 -17.49 0.33 9.33
CA GLU A 203 -17.53 -0.22 10.69
C GLU A 203 -16.14 -0.18 11.36
N PHE A 204 -15.09 -0.53 10.61
CA PHE A 204 -13.71 -0.58 11.08
C PHE A 204 -13.03 0.80 11.16
N ALA A 205 -13.50 1.78 10.41
CA ALA A 205 -12.98 3.15 10.41
C ALA A 205 -14.14 4.15 10.26
N PRO A 206 -14.91 4.42 11.35
CA PRO A 206 -16.03 5.33 11.29
C PRO A 206 -15.57 6.81 11.25
N TRP A 207 -16.46 7.67 10.76
CA TRP A 207 -16.28 9.12 10.82
C TRP A 207 -16.94 9.71 12.07
N THR A 208 -16.17 10.48 12.83
CA THR A 208 -16.69 11.37 13.87
C THR A 208 -17.00 12.74 13.28
N LEU A 209 -18.27 13.11 13.24
CA LEU A 209 -18.69 14.47 12.86
C LEU A 209 -18.55 15.42 14.05
N VAL A 210 -17.87 16.56 13.85
CA VAL A 210 -17.54 17.51 14.92
C VAL A 210 -18.10 18.89 14.61
N GLU A 211 -18.86 19.46 15.55
CA GLU A 211 -19.45 20.79 15.45
C GLU A 211 -18.37 21.85 15.69
N GLY A 212 -17.84 22.41 14.61
CA GLY A 212 -16.63 23.24 14.64
C GLY A 212 -16.87 24.72 14.97
N ASN A 213 -18.11 25.20 15.01
CA ASN A 213 -18.42 26.63 15.22
C ASN A 213 -17.84 27.15 16.54
N CYS A 214 -17.95 26.38 17.62
CA CYS A 214 -17.23 26.64 18.87
C CYS A 214 -15.93 25.83 18.92
N GLN A 215 -14.78 26.52 18.91
CA GLN A 215 -13.47 25.85 18.92
C GLN A 215 -13.21 25.04 20.20
N ARG A 216 -13.72 25.49 21.35
CA ARG A 216 -13.54 24.78 22.63
C ARG A 216 -14.29 23.45 22.64
N TRP A 217 -15.55 23.49 22.21
CA TRP A 217 -16.39 22.32 22.03
C TRP A 217 -15.75 21.32 21.08
N ALA A 218 -15.40 21.76 19.86
CA ALA A 218 -14.80 20.91 18.85
C ALA A 218 -13.53 20.21 19.33
N ARG A 219 -12.67 20.93 20.09
CA ARG A 219 -11.45 20.36 20.64
C ARG A 219 -11.75 19.27 21.66
N VAL A 220 -12.60 19.55 22.64
CA VAL A 220 -12.97 18.55 23.65
C VAL A 220 -13.56 17.32 22.98
N LYS A 221 -14.50 17.49 22.04
CA LYS A 221 -15.12 16.36 21.32
C LYS A 221 -14.07 15.50 20.61
N VAL A 222 -13.16 16.10 19.85
CA VAL A 222 -12.08 15.33 19.18
C VAL A 222 -11.19 14.59 20.19
N LEU A 223 -10.82 15.24 21.29
CA LEU A 223 -9.96 14.65 22.31
C LEU A 223 -10.63 13.48 23.04
N THR A 224 -11.92 13.61 23.37
CA THR A 224 -12.72 12.57 24.01
C THR A 224 -12.85 11.35 23.10
N GLU A 225 -13.23 11.57 21.84
CA GLU A 225 -13.38 10.49 20.87
C GLU A 225 -12.04 9.83 20.54
N MET A 226 -10.96 10.61 20.42
CA MET A 226 -9.61 10.06 20.29
C MET A 226 -9.23 9.19 21.48
N ALA A 227 -9.51 9.63 22.72
CA ALA A 227 -9.24 8.83 23.91
C ALA A 227 -10.08 7.54 23.92
N SER A 228 -11.35 7.62 23.50
CA SER A 228 -12.25 6.47 23.37
C SER A 228 -11.70 5.44 22.37
N THR A 229 -11.34 5.86 21.14
CA THR A 229 -10.77 4.97 20.12
C THR A 229 -9.48 4.31 20.60
N LEU A 230 -8.59 5.07 21.24
CA LEU A 230 -7.33 4.53 21.77
C LEU A 230 -7.58 3.49 22.87
N SER A 231 -8.49 3.77 23.80
CA SER A 231 -8.88 2.83 24.86
C SER A 231 -9.46 1.55 24.27
N GLN A 232 -10.43 1.65 23.36
CA GLN A 232 -11.06 0.49 22.71
C GLN A 232 -10.05 -0.36 21.94
N ALA A 233 -9.14 0.27 21.20
CA ALA A 233 -8.11 -0.45 20.46
C ALA A 233 -7.13 -1.18 21.39
N LEU A 234 -6.71 -0.56 22.49
CA LEU A 234 -5.85 -1.19 23.50
C LEU A 234 -6.54 -2.36 24.19
N ASP A 235 -7.83 -2.23 24.51
CA ASP A 235 -8.62 -3.31 25.11
C ASP A 235 -8.80 -4.47 24.12
N GLY A 236 -9.00 -4.19 22.83
CA GLY A 236 -9.11 -5.19 21.78
C GLY A 236 -7.87 -6.05 21.59
N LEU A 237 -6.66 -5.53 21.86
CA LEU A 237 -5.43 -6.32 21.81
C LEU A 237 -5.41 -7.51 22.78
N HIS A 238 -6.18 -7.44 23.88
CA HIS A 238 -6.28 -8.52 24.86
C HIS A 238 -7.16 -9.70 24.39
N ILE A 239 -7.96 -9.50 23.35
CA ILE A 239 -8.96 -10.47 22.85
C ILE A 239 -8.43 -11.25 21.63
N GLN A 240 -7.17 -11.08 21.23
CA GLN A 240 -6.62 -11.80 20.08
C GLN A 240 -6.77 -13.32 20.25
N ALA A 241 -7.54 -13.91 19.34
CA ALA A 241 -7.84 -15.33 19.33
C ALA A 241 -6.55 -16.15 19.20
N VAL A 242 -6.44 -17.23 19.97
CA VAL A 242 -5.38 -18.21 19.79
C VAL A 242 -5.48 -18.72 18.35
N PRO A 243 -4.44 -18.57 17.51
CA PRO A 243 -4.51 -19.00 16.13
C PRO A 243 -4.78 -20.51 16.09
N LEU A 244 -5.89 -20.90 15.47
CA LEU A 244 -6.18 -22.30 15.18
C LEU A 244 -5.06 -22.82 14.29
N LYS A 245 -4.34 -23.84 14.77
CA LYS A 245 -3.30 -24.50 13.97
C LYS A 245 -3.95 -25.54 13.08
N ASN A 246 -4.65 -25.09 12.04
CA ASN A 246 -5.10 -26.00 11.01
C ASN A 246 -3.88 -26.65 10.31
N PRO A 247 -3.96 -27.93 9.95
CA PRO A 247 -2.95 -28.56 9.10
C PRO A 247 -2.91 -27.83 7.75
N LEU A 248 -1.71 -27.71 7.17
CA LEU A 248 -1.59 -27.16 5.82
C LEU A 248 -2.16 -28.17 4.83
N GLN A 249 -2.77 -27.67 3.76
CA GLN A 249 -3.29 -28.51 2.70
C GLN A 249 -2.11 -29.02 1.85
N GLU A 250 -1.98 -30.33 1.74
CA GLU A 250 -0.92 -31.01 0.98
C GLU A 250 -1.36 -31.37 -0.44
N GLN A 251 -2.66 -31.46 -0.72
CA GLN A 251 -3.17 -31.84 -2.04
C GLN A 251 -4.26 -30.88 -2.50
N LEU A 252 -4.33 -30.60 -3.81
CA LEU A 252 -5.42 -29.81 -4.38
C LEU A 252 -6.77 -30.51 -4.17
N LYS A 253 -7.79 -29.74 -3.81
CA LYS A 253 -9.17 -30.25 -3.74
C LYS A 253 -9.68 -30.49 -5.16
N SER A 254 -10.65 -31.39 -5.31
CA SER A 254 -11.23 -31.73 -6.63
C SER A 254 -11.80 -30.56 -7.44
N LYS A 255 -12.14 -29.44 -6.78
CA LYS A 255 -12.65 -28.22 -7.44
C LYS A 255 -11.57 -27.16 -7.67
N GLU A 256 -10.36 -27.36 -7.17
CA GLU A 256 -9.26 -26.43 -7.34
C GLU A 256 -8.55 -26.75 -8.67
N PRO A 257 -8.34 -25.74 -9.54
CA PRO A 257 -7.60 -25.94 -10.78
C PRO A 257 -6.12 -26.22 -10.51
N ASP A 258 -5.51 -27.04 -11.36
CA ASP A 258 -4.08 -27.30 -11.36
C ASP A 258 -3.40 -26.61 -12.55
N PHE A 259 -3.14 -25.32 -12.40
CA PHE A 259 -2.48 -24.50 -13.40
C PHE A 259 -1.02 -24.92 -13.64
N LEU A 260 -0.37 -25.53 -12.65
CA LEU A 260 1.01 -25.98 -12.79
C LEU A 260 1.11 -27.21 -13.70
N ALA A 261 0.17 -28.15 -13.58
CA ALA A 261 0.08 -29.31 -14.47
C ALA A 261 -0.16 -28.93 -15.95
N GLU A 262 -0.74 -27.77 -16.23
CA GLU A 262 -0.95 -27.26 -17.60
C GLU A 262 0.32 -26.69 -18.24
N VAL A 263 1.41 -26.50 -17.48
CA VAL A 263 2.65 -25.92 -18.00
C VAL A 263 3.45 -26.97 -18.78
N ASP A 264 3.64 -26.73 -20.08
CA ASP A 264 4.47 -27.58 -20.92
C ASP A 264 5.97 -27.43 -20.60
N LEU A 265 6.51 -28.37 -19.82
CA LEU A 265 7.92 -28.44 -19.44
C LEU A 265 8.84 -29.00 -20.55
N THR A 266 8.29 -29.49 -21.67
CA THR A 266 9.08 -30.06 -22.77
C THR A 266 9.66 -28.99 -23.70
N GLN A 267 9.19 -27.75 -23.56
CA GLN A 267 9.60 -26.62 -24.38
C GLN A 267 11.07 -26.30 -24.18
N SER A 268 11.81 -26.27 -25.28
CA SER A 268 13.25 -26.04 -25.26
C SER A 268 13.72 -25.27 -26.49
N LEU A 269 14.86 -24.60 -26.36
CA LEU A 269 15.54 -23.92 -27.46
C LEU A 269 16.93 -24.49 -27.67
N SER A 270 17.24 -24.88 -28.91
CA SER A 270 18.62 -25.17 -29.29
C SER A 270 19.52 -23.95 -29.07
N PRO A 271 20.83 -24.12 -28.82
CA PRO A 271 21.74 -22.99 -28.60
C PRO A 271 21.73 -21.94 -29.73
N LYS A 272 21.52 -22.37 -30.99
CA LYS A 272 21.43 -21.48 -32.15
C LYS A 272 20.13 -20.68 -32.14
N GLN A 273 19.00 -21.32 -31.86
CA GLN A 273 17.70 -20.63 -31.73
C GLN A 273 17.71 -19.67 -30.54
N TYR A 274 18.22 -20.10 -29.40
CA TYR A 274 18.36 -19.26 -28.21
C TYR A 274 19.12 -17.97 -28.50
N LYS A 275 20.34 -18.05 -29.07
CA LYS A 275 21.14 -16.87 -29.39
C LYS A 275 20.40 -15.91 -30.34
N LYS A 276 19.69 -16.45 -31.35
CA LYS A 276 18.91 -15.67 -32.31
C LYS A 276 17.73 -14.96 -31.62
N SER A 277 16.87 -15.72 -30.94
CA SER A 277 15.66 -15.21 -30.30
C SER A 277 15.99 -14.25 -29.16
N LEU A 278 16.99 -14.56 -28.35
CA LEU A 278 17.44 -13.67 -27.27
C LEU A 278 17.87 -12.31 -27.82
N ARG A 279 18.71 -12.29 -28.87
CA ARG A 279 19.17 -11.04 -29.50
C ARG A 279 18.00 -10.23 -30.06
N GLN A 280 17.04 -10.89 -30.69
CA GLN A 280 15.83 -10.23 -31.22
C GLN A 280 15.00 -9.59 -30.10
N GLN A 281 14.71 -10.34 -29.04
CA GLN A 281 13.89 -9.86 -27.93
C GLN A 281 14.59 -8.75 -27.13
N GLN A 282 15.89 -8.86 -26.89
CA GLN A 282 16.66 -7.80 -26.23
C GLN A 282 16.74 -6.53 -27.09
N ALA A 283 16.88 -6.65 -28.42
CA ALA A 283 16.86 -5.49 -29.30
C ALA A 283 15.49 -4.79 -29.31
N LEU A 284 14.40 -5.56 -29.23
CA LEU A 284 13.05 -5.00 -29.07
C LEU A 284 12.89 -4.30 -27.73
N LEU A 285 13.32 -4.94 -26.63
CA LEU A 285 13.23 -4.36 -25.29
C LEU A 285 14.04 -3.05 -25.17
N ASN A 286 15.22 -2.97 -25.80
CA ASN A 286 16.02 -1.75 -25.84
C ASN A 286 15.28 -0.59 -26.57
N LYS A 287 14.57 -0.89 -27.68
CA LYS A 287 13.71 0.11 -28.33
C LYS A 287 12.58 0.57 -27.40
N LEU A 288 11.94 -0.38 -26.72
CA LEU A 288 10.84 -0.09 -25.80
C LEU A 288 11.30 0.69 -24.57
N GLN A 289 12.54 0.50 -24.12
CA GLN A 289 13.13 1.29 -23.03
C GLN A 289 13.04 2.79 -23.29
N LEU A 290 13.31 3.22 -24.52
CA LEU A 290 13.20 4.62 -24.91
C LEU A 290 11.75 5.11 -24.86
N GLU A 291 10.80 4.29 -25.33
CA GLU A 291 9.38 4.64 -25.34
C GLU A 291 8.79 4.69 -23.93
N ILE A 292 9.20 3.78 -23.04
CA ILE A 292 8.86 3.80 -21.61
C ILE A 292 9.26 5.15 -21.01
N TYR A 293 10.49 5.60 -21.24
CA TYR A 293 10.98 6.88 -20.74
C TYR A 293 10.23 8.07 -21.34
N LYS A 294 10.06 8.13 -22.66
CA LYS A 294 9.34 9.23 -23.34
C LYS A 294 7.90 9.38 -22.87
N HIS A 295 7.20 8.26 -22.70
CA HIS A 295 5.80 8.24 -22.30
C HIS A 295 5.60 8.17 -20.79
N GLN A 296 6.69 8.20 -20.01
CA GLN A 296 6.67 8.12 -18.55
C GLN A 296 5.85 6.91 -18.04
N ILE A 297 6.05 5.75 -18.67
CA ILE A 297 5.34 4.52 -18.32
C ILE A 297 6.11 3.83 -17.20
N PRO A 298 5.54 3.62 -16.01
CA PRO A 298 6.18 2.76 -15.01
C PRO A 298 5.99 1.29 -15.38
N VAL A 299 7.06 0.50 -15.32
CA VAL A 299 7.01 -0.95 -15.57
C VAL A 299 7.49 -1.69 -14.33
N LEU A 300 6.75 -2.70 -13.88
CA LEU A 300 7.12 -3.54 -12.76
C LEU A 300 7.07 -5.02 -13.17
N VAL A 301 8.20 -5.69 -13.06
CA VAL A 301 8.37 -7.11 -13.42
C VAL A 301 8.66 -7.91 -12.15
N ILE A 302 7.84 -8.92 -11.87
CA ILE A 302 7.91 -9.74 -10.66
C ILE A 302 8.33 -11.16 -11.02
N PHE A 303 9.30 -11.69 -10.29
CA PHE A 303 9.80 -13.05 -10.44
C PHE A 303 9.52 -13.88 -9.19
N GLU A 304 8.63 -14.84 -9.33
CA GLU A 304 8.45 -15.98 -8.42
C GLU A 304 8.75 -17.30 -9.17
N GLY A 305 8.81 -18.39 -8.41
CA GLY A 305 9.11 -19.72 -8.95
C GLY A 305 9.91 -20.54 -7.96
N TRP A 306 10.06 -21.82 -8.26
CA TRP A 306 10.79 -22.75 -7.41
C TRP A 306 12.22 -22.31 -7.10
N ASP A 307 12.76 -22.81 -6.00
CA ASP A 307 14.19 -22.73 -5.77
C ASP A 307 14.92 -23.49 -6.89
N ALA A 308 16.01 -22.87 -7.36
CA ALA A 308 16.71 -23.24 -8.58
C ALA A 308 15.96 -23.16 -9.93
N ALA A 309 14.74 -22.59 -9.99
CA ALA A 309 14.00 -22.39 -11.24
C ALA A 309 14.72 -21.51 -12.29
N GLY A 310 15.66 -20.66 -11.86
CA GLY A 310 16.49 -19.86 -12.76
C GLY A 310 16.16 -18.37 -12.82
N LYS A 311 15.37 -17.85 -11.86
CA LYS A 311 14.97 -16.43 -11.71
C LYS A 311 16.11 -15.45 -11.97
N GLY A 312 17.18 -15.49 -11.17
CA GLY A 312 18.34 -14.58 -11.34
C GLY A 312 19.03 -14.69 -12.71
N GLY A 313 18.98 -15.86 -13.37
CA GLY A 313 19.48 -16.02 -14.73
C GLY A 313 18.58 -15.36 -15.78
N ALA A 314 17.27 -15.39 -15.58
CA ALA A 314 16.31 -14.67 -16.42
C ALA A 314 16.41 -13.16 -16.23
N ILE A 315 16.47 -12.70 -14.97
CA ILE A 315 16.69 -11.28 -14.62
C ILE A 315 17.96 -10.74 -15.29
N LYS A 316 19.07 -11.48 -15.19
CA LYS A 316 20.32 -11.09 -15.86
C LYS A 316 20.14 -10.90 -17.37
N ARG A 317 19.43 -11.81 -18.06
CA ARG A 317 19.18 -11.66 -19.51
C ARG A 317 18.22 -10.54 -19.85
N LEU A 318 17.26 -10.25 -18.96
CA LEU A 318 16.35 -9.12 -19.10
C LEU A 318 17.11 -7.79 -19.03
N THR A 319 18.12 -7.68 -18.16
CA THR A 319 18.87 -6.44 -17.93
C THR A 319 20.13 -6.26 -18.78
N ASP A 320 20.69 -7.33 -19.37
CA ASP A 320 21.98 -7.32 -20.08
C ASP A 320 22.18 -6.17 -21.09
N ASN A 321 21.12 -5.75 -21.81
CA ASN A 321 21.19 -4.71 -22.86
C ASN A 321 20.39 -3.43 -22.54
N LEU A 322 19.92 -3.28 -21.30
CA LEU A 322 19.26 -2.06 -20.84
C LEU A 322 20.31 -1.08 -20.29
N ASP A 323 20.10 0.21 -20.51
CA ASP A 323 20.80 1.24 -19.73
C ASP A 323 20.53 1.04 -18.22
N PRO A 324 21.56 0.87 -17.38
CA PRO A 324 21.42 0.60 -15.95
C PRO A 324 20.76 1.75 -15.16
N ARG A 325 20.64 2.95 -15.75
CA ARG A 325 19.94 4.07 -15.10
C ARG A 325 18.42 3.98 -15.22
N SER A 326 17.90 3.17 -16.13
CA SER A 326 16.45 3.07 -16.36
C SER A 326 15.80 1.91 -15.60
N TYR A 327 16.56 1.12 -14.85
CA TYR A 327 16.01 -0.01 -14.12
C TYR A 327 16.61 -0.16 -12.73
N VAL A 328 15.83 -0.80 -11.86
CA VAL A 328 16.28 -1.20 -10.52
C VAL A 328 15.89 -2.65 -10.27
N VAL A 329 16.82 -3.43 -9.74
CA VAL A 329 16.56 -4.81 -9.32
C VAL A 329 16.53 -4.84 -7.79
N ASN A 330 15.38 -5.18 -7.23
CA ASN A 330 15.16 -5.34 -5.79
C ASN A 330 14.98 -6.82 -5.48
N ALA A 331 15.90 -7.39 -4.70
CA ALA A 331 15.81 -8.76 -4.21
C ALA A 331 15.21 -8.76 -2.81
N PHE A 332 14.04 -9.37 -2.65
CA PHE A 332 13.34 -9.41 -1.37
C PHE A 332 13.70 -10.68 -0.58
N ALA A 333 14.30 -10.46 0.58
CA ALA A 333 14.57 -11.48 1.59
C ALA A 333 13.65 -11.30 2.81
N ALA A 334 13.95 -12.00 3.90
CA ALA A 334 13.27 -11.82 5.19
C ALA A 334 13.22 -10.32 5.57
N PRO A 335 12.09 -9.83 6.11
CA PRO A 335 11.95 -8.43 6.47
C PRO A 335 12.89 -8.06 7.62
N THR A 336 13.50 -6.89 7.52
CA THR A 336 14.29 -6.26 8.58
C THR A 336 13.40 -5.85 9.75
N GLU A 337 13.97 -5.65 10.93
CA GLU A 337 13.24 -5.16 12.11
C GLU A 337 12.53 -3.81 11.86
N SER A 338 13.08 -2.97 10.98
CA SER A 338 12.40 -1.72 10.61
C SER A 338 11.22 -1.94 9.68
N GLU A 339 11.24 -2.96 8.81
CA GLU A 339 10.12 -3.28 7.92
C GLU A 339 8.98 -3.94 8.71
N LYS A 340 9.30 -4.82 9.68
CA LYS A 340 8.31 -5.45 10.58
C LYS A 340 7.57 -4.45 11.48
N ALA A 341 8.07 -3.22 11.59
CA ALA A 341 7.43 -2.16 12.36
C ALA A 341 6.28 -1.46 11.61
N TYR A 342 5.99 -1.87 10.36
CA TYR A 342 4.91 -1.33 9.54
C TYR A 342 4.12 -2.48 8.92
N HIS A 343 2.99 -2.12 8.30
CA HIS A 343 2.17 -3.03 7.50
C HIS A 343 2.98 -3.76 6.43
N TYR A 344 2.68 -5.03 6.19
CA TYR A 344 3.41 -5.92 5.27
C TYR A 344 3.73 -5.28 3.92
N LEU A 345 2.72 -4.70 3.26
CA LEU A 345 2.87 -4.08 1.93
C LEU A 345 3.78 -2.83 1.90
N TRP A 346 4.06 -2.20 3.06
CA TRP A 346 4.84 -0.97 3.15
C TRP A 346 6.21 -1.08 2.47
N ARG A 347 6.90 -2.21 2.70
CA ARG A 347 8.25 -2.42 2.15
C ARG A 347 8.27 -2.48 0.62
N PHE A 348 7.18 -2.92 0.00
CA PHE A 348 7.05 -3.03 -1.45
C PHE A 348 6.63 -1.70 -2.06
N TRP A 349 5.70 -0.97 -1.41
CA TRP A 349 5.35 0.41 -1.79
C TRP A 349 6.59 1.30 -1.84
N LYS A 350 7.50 1.16 -0.88
CA LYS A 350 8.76 1.93 -0.82
C LYS A 350 9.69 1.68 -2.02
N GLN A 351 9.62 0.52 -2.65
CA GLN A 351 10.54 0.09 -3.71
C GLN A 351 9.93 0.16 -5.10
N LEU A 352 8.75 0.75 -5.24
CA LEU A 352 8.14 0.94 -6.56
C LEU A 352 9.07 1.78 -7.47
N PRO A 353 9.17 1.45 -8.76
CA PRO A 353 9.87 2.29 -9.71
C PRO A 353 9.09 3.59 -9.96
N GLU A 354 9.84 4.66 -10.23
CA GLU A 354 9.30 5.92 -10.74
C GLU A 354 8.75 5.74 -12.18
N ALA A 355 7.86 6.65 -12.59
CA ALA A 355 7.37 6.73 -13.95
C ALA A 355 8.52 6.83 -14.96
N GLY A 356 8.46 6.04 -16.04
CA GLY A 356 9.51 5.99 -17.06
C GLY A 356 10.66 5.02 -16.76
N ASN A 357 10.62 4.31 -15.63
CA ASN A 357 11.62 3.32 -15.24
C ASN A 357 11.03 1.91 -15.10
N ILE A 358 11.93 0.91 -15.10
CA ILE A 358 11.62 -0.51 -14.97
C ILE A 358 12.05 -1.00 -13.58
N GLY A 359 11.10 -1.36 -12.73
CA GLY A 359 11.36 -2.09 -11.48
C GLY A 359 11.35 -3.59 -11.73
N ILE A 360 12.31 -4.31 -11.16
CA ILE A 360 12.41 -5.77 -11.24
C ILE A 360 12.49 -6.33 -9.82
N PHE A 361 11.52 -7.13 -9.43
CA PHE A 361 11.42 -7.73 -8.10
C PHE A 361 11.81 -9.22 -8.18
N ASP A 362 12.92 -9.60 -7.56
CA ASP A 362 13.31 -11.00 -7.34
C ASP A 362 12.75 -11.44 -5.98
N ARG A 363 11.69 -12.26 -6.02
CA ARG A 363 10.69 -12.42 -4.94
C ARG A 363 9.92 -11.12 -4.67
N SER A 364 8.77 -11.23 -4.01
CA SER A 364 7.83 -10.11 -3.90
C SER A 364 6.88 -10.24 -2.71
N TRP A 365 5.79 -9.46 -2.72
CA TRP A 365 4.67 -9.55 -1.78
C TRP A 365 3.96 -10.90 -1.80
N TYR A 366 4.16 -11.71 -2.85
CA TYR A 366 3.66 -13.08 -2.89
C TYR A 366 4.30 -13.99 -1.84
N GLY A 367 5.42 -13.58 -1.23
CA GLY A 367 6.01 -14.29 -0.09
C GLY A 367 5.01 -14.59 1.03
N ARG A 368 4.04 -13.68 1.28
CA ARG A 368 2.98 -13.84 2.30
C ARG A 368 2.13 -15.09 2.10
N VAL A 369 1.79 -15.39 0.85
CA VAL A 369 0.91 -16.51 0.47
C VAL A 369 1.69 -17.75 0.00
N LEU A 370 3.02 -17.63 -0.07
CA LEU A 370 3.97 -18.70 -0.39
C LEU A 370 4.77 -19.09 0.85
N VAL A 371 6.04 -18.68 0.94
CA VAL A 371 6.96 -19.10 2.00
C VAL A 371 6.46 -18.77 3.40
N GLU A 372 5.85 -17.60 3.63
CA GLU A 372 5.36 -17.24 4.97
C GLU A 372 4.15 -18.07 5.39
N ARG A 373 3.33 -18.51 4.42
CA ARG A 373 2.22 -19.43 4.65
C ARG A 373 2.75 -20.84 4.98
N VAL A 374 3.67 -21.37 4.16
CA VAL A 374 4.17 -22.75 4.28
C VAL A 374 5.06 -22.93 5.50
N GLU A 375 5.90 -21.94 5.82
CA GLU A 375 6.74 -21.92 7.02
C GLU A 375 6.04 -21.36 8.26
N ARG A 376 4.78 -20.94 8.14
CA ARG A 376 3.96 -20.36 9.23
C ARG A 376 4.58 -19.11 9.87
N PHE A 377 5.26 -18.29 9.07
CA PHE A 377 5.70 -16.94 9.47
C PHE A 377 4.55 -15.94 9.48
N ALA A 378 3.48 -16.22 8.74
CA ALA A 378 2.21 -15.50 8.78
C ALA A 378 1.13 -16.35 9.44
N THR A 379 0.22 -15.72 10.18
CA THR A 379 -0.97 -16.39 10.70
C THR A 379 -1.94 -16.75 9.58
N GLU A 380 -2.89 -17.65 9.84
CA GLU A 380 -3.89 -18.04 8.84
C GLU A 380 -4.70 -16.86 8.32
N SER A 381 -5.15 -15.99 9.23
CA SER A 381 -5.88 -14.78 8.88
C SER A 381 -5.04 -13.82 8.01
N GLU A 382 -3.75 -13.66 8.33
CA GLU A 382 -2.85 -12.77 7.58
C GLU A 382 -2.66 -13.22 6.13
N TRP A 383 -2.36 -14.51 5.88
CA TRP A 383 -2.15 -14.94 4.50
C TRP A 383 -3.46 -15.10 3.72
N GLN A 384 -4.57 -15.44 4.38
CA GLN A 384 -5.87 -15.54 3.71
C GLN A 384 -6.35 -14.19 3.21
N ARG A 385 -6.27 -13.13 4.04
CA ARG A 385 -6.67 -11.78 3.59
C ARG A 385 -5.70 -11.21 2.56
N ALA A 386 -4.43 -11.62 2.59
CA ALA A 386 -3.40 -11.08 1.70
C ALA A 386 -3.73 -11.23 0.21
N TYR A 387 -4.48 -12.26 -0.22
CA TYR A 387 -4.90 -12.35 -1.63
C TYR A 387 -5.72 -11.12 -2.07
N GLN A 388 -6.65 -10.67 -1.22
CA GLN A 388 -7.44 -9.47 -1.49
C GLN A 388 -6.55 -8.22 -1.46
N GLU A 389 -5.68 -8.10 -0.46
CA GLU A 389 -4.78 -6.95 -0.33
C GLU A 389 -3.82 -6.83 -1.52
N ILE A 390 -3.30 -7.95 -2.01
CA ILE A 390 -2.46 -8.03 -3.21
C ILE A 390 -3.24 -7.55 -4.43
N ASN A 391 -4.46 -8.04 -4.65
CA ASN A 391 -5.28 -7.60 -5.79
C ASN A 391 -5.62 -6.10 -5.73
N GLU A 392 -5.91 -5.57 -4.55
CA GLU A 392 -6.16 -4.14 -4.35
C GLU A 392 -4.90 -3.29 -4.56
N PHE A 393 -3.74 -3.81 -4.15
CA PHE A 393 -2.44 -3.17 -4.40
C PHE A 393 -2.12 -3.14 -5.90
N GLU A 394 -2.21 -4.27 -6.58
CA GLU A 394 -1.96 -4.37 -8.03
C GLU A 394 -3.00 -3.58 -8.84
N GLY A 395 -4.25 -3.53 -8.37
CA GLY A 395 -5.29 -2.67 -8.90
C GLY A 395 -4.93 -1.18 -8.80
N GLN A 396 -4.31 -0.75 -7.70
CA GLN A 396 -3.79 0.62 -7.56
C GLN A 396 -2.66 0.91 -8.53
N LEU A 397 -1.73 -0.03 -8.73
CA LEU A 397 -0.62 0.12 -9.68
C LEU A 397 -1.13 0.23 -11.12
N THR A 398 -1.97 -0.70 -11.54
CA THR A 398 -2.51 -0.75 -12.91
C THR A 398 -3.42 0.45 -13.20
N SER A 399 -4.24 0.89 -12.25
CA SER A 399 -5.04 2.13 -12.36
C SER A 399 -4.17 3.40 -12.45
N ALA A 400 -2.94 3.35 -11.95
CA ALA A 400 -1.95 4.43 -12.10
C ALA A 400 -1.11 4.31 -13.39
N GLY A 401 -1.41 3.32 -14.25
CA GLY A 401 -0.76 3.14 -15.54
C GLY A 401 0.49 2.27 -15.53
N TYR A 402 0.76 1.53 -14.44
CA TYR A 402 1.86 0.56 -14.39
C TYR A 402 1.61 -0.59 -15.36
N VAL A 403 2.65 -0.97 -16.11
CA VAL A 403 2.72 -2.27 -16.77
C VAL A 403 3.21 -3.28 -15.74
N LEU A 404 2.32 -4.12 -15.23
CA LEU A 404 2.63 -5.12 -14.23
C LEU A 404 2.76 -6.50 -14.88
N VAL A 405 3.93 -7.12 -14.78
CA VAL A 405 4.23 -8.44 -15.38
C VAL A 405 4.66 -9.40 -14.27
N LYS A 406 3.95 -10.51 -14.10
CA LYS A 406 4.17 -11.46 -12.99
C LYS A 406 4.55 -12.82 -13.53
N PHE A 407 5.72 -13.33 -13.16
CA PHE A 407 6.24 -14.61 -13.63
C PHE A 407 6.28 -15.66 -12.53
N TRP A 408 5.74 -16.83 -12.83
CA TRP A 408 6.06 -18.05 -12.09
C TRP A 408 6.93 -18.95 -12.98
N LEU A 409 8.19 -19.17 -12.58
CA LEU A 409 9.07 -20.12 -13.25
C LEU A 409 8.85 -21.52 -12.67
N HIS A 410 8.15 -22.37 -13.42
CA HIS A 410 7.81 -23.74 -13.03
C HIS A 410 8.87 -24.72 -13.57
N ILE A 411 9.33 -25.64 -12.75
CA ILE A 411 10.27 -26.71 -13.12
C ILE A 411 9.78 -28.03 -12.53
N SER A 412 10.20 -29.14 -13.12
CA SER A 412 9.94 -30.48 -12.57
C SER A 412 10.72 -30.72 -11.27
N GLN A 413 10.22 -31.64 -10.43
CA GLN A 413 10.94 -32.06 -9.22
C GLN A 413 12.30 -32.66 -9.56
N GLU A 414 12.38 -33.41 -10.67
CA GLU A 414 13.59 -34.04 -11.19
C GLU A 414 14.62 -32.99 -11.62
N GLU A 415 14.18 -31.98 -12.37
CA GLU A 415 15.06 -30.88 -12.80
C GLU A 415 15.55 -30.06 -11.61
N GLN A 416 14.70 -29.80 -10.62
CA GLN A 416 15.13 -29.12 -9.40
C GLN A 416 16.24 -29.92 -8.70
N LEU A 417 16.07 -31.22 -8.52
CA LEU A 417 17.07 -32.08 -7.88
C LEU A 417 18.37 -32.09 -8.68
N ARG A 418 18.30 -32.24 -10.01
CA ARG A 418 19.48 -32.17 -10.89
C ARG A 418 20.24 -30.86 -10.67
N ARG A 419 19.54 -29.72 -10.63
CA ARG A 419 20.14 -28.40 -10.41
C ARG A 419 20.71 -28.23 -9.00
N PHE A 420 20.12 -28.86 -7.99
CA PHE A 420 20.67 -28.87 -6.63
C PHE A 420 21.99 -29.63 -6.62
N THR A 421 22.01 -30.86 -7.16
CA THR A 421 23.23 -31.67 -7.27
C THR A 421 24.34 -30.95 -8.05
N GLU A 422 24.01 -30.30 -9.18
CA GLU A 422 24.96 -29.49 -9.95
C GLU A 422 25.55 -28.32 -9.14
N ARG A 423 24.74 -27.63 -8.33
CA ARG A 423 25.20 -26.50 -7.50
C ARG A 423 26.05 -26.98 -6.34
N GLN A 424 25.70 -28.11 -5.73
CA GLN A 424 26.47 -28.71 -4.64
C GLN A 424 27.87 -29.13 -5.10
N ASN A 425 27.98 -29.60 -6.35
CA ASN A 425 29.24 -30.06 -6.93
C ASN A 425 30.05 -28.94 -7.65
N ASP A 426 29.52 -27.71 -7.71
CA ASP A 426 30.20 -26.56 -8.33
C ASP A 426 30.72 -25.61 -7.24
N PRO A 427 32.04 -25.50 -7.03
CA PRO A 427 32.65 -24.64 -6.00
C PRO A 427 32.20 -23.17 -6.08
N PHE A 428 31.81 -22.68 -7.26
CA PHE A 428 31.36 -21.30 -7.46
C PHE A 428 29.85 -21.13 -7.29
N LYS A 429 29.09 -22.19 -6.99
CA LYS A 429 27.64 -22.14 -6.80
C LYS A 429 27.16 -22.79 -5.51
N GLN A 430 28.03 -23.45 -4.75
CA GLN A 430 27.71 -24.04 -3.44
C GLN A 430 27.01 -23.06 -2.50
N TYR A 431 27.44 -21.79 -2.48
CA TYR A 431 26.84 -20.74 -1.65
C TYR A 431 25.36 -20.44 -1.98
N LYS A 432 24.83 -20.94 -3.10
CA LYS A 432 23.44 -20.77 -3.54
C LYS A 432 22.51 -21.89 -3.09
N LEU A 433 23.00 -22.80 -2.26
CA LEU A 433 22.19 -23.84 -1.62
C LEU A 433 22.31 -23.69 -0.10
N THR A 434 21.16 -23.68 0.55
CA THR A 434 21.04 -23.66 2.01
C THR A 434 20.28 -24.90 2.50
N GLU A 435 20.32 -25.18 3.80
CA GLU A 435 19.48 -26.22 4.41
C GLU A 435 17.98 -25.91 4.22
N GLU A 436 17.63 -24.63 4.15
CA GLU A 436 16.26 -24.18 3.89
C GLU A 436 15.78 -24.59 2.50
N ASP A 437 16.64 -24.58 1.47
CA ASP A 437 16.27 -25.01 0.12
C ASP A 437 15.88 -26.50 0.09
N TRP A 438 16.58 -27.35 0.85
CA TRP A 438 16.26 -28.77 0.97
C TRP A 438 14.96 -29.01 1.75
N ARG A 439 14.77 -28.29 2.85
CA ARG A 439 13.51 -28.33 3.63
C ARG A 439 12.31 -27.86 2.80
N ASN A 440 12.47 -26.84 1.97
CA ASN A 440 11.41 -26.36 1.07
C ASN A 440 11.03 -27.42 0.05
N ARG A 441 12.02 -28.16 -0.47
CA ARG A 441 11.79 -29.26 -1.40
C ARG A 441 10.98 -30.40 -0.77
N GLU A 442 11.24 -30.75 0.49
CA GLU A 442 10.47 -31.77 1.22
C GLU A 442 8.98 -31.40 1.35
N LYS A 443 8.65 -30.10 1.28
CA LYS A 443 7.28 -29.56 1.34
C LYS A 443 6.69 -29.27 -0.04
N TRP A 444 7.18 -29.92 -1.11
CA TRP A 444 6.76 -29.66 -2.49
C TRP A 444 5.24 -29.63 -2.65
N GLU A 445 4.55 -30.65 -2.15
CA GLU A 445 3.09 -30.80 -2.29
C GLU A 445 2.32 -29.62 -1.66
N VAL A 446 2.79 -29.14 -0.50
CA VAL A 446 2.20 -27.96 0.16
C VAL A 446 2.44 -26.68 -0.64
N TYR A 447 3.65 -26.50 -1.19
CA TYR A 447 3.96 -25.35 -2.04
C TYR A 447 3.16 -25.38 -3.35
N GLU A 448 2.99 -26.55 -3.95
CA GLU A 448 2.20 -26.73 -5.17
C GLU A 448 0.74 -26.27 -4.97
N VAL A 449 0.13 -26.63 -3.84
CA VAL A 449 -1.19 -26.11 -3.45
C VAL A 449 -1.16 -24.58 -3.28
N ALA A 450 -0.16 -24.05 -2.55
CA ALA A 450 -0.06 -22.62 -2.30
C ALA A 450 0.09 -21.80 -3.58
N VAL A 451 0.88 -22.29 -4.54
CA VAL A 451 1.11 -21.65 -5.84
C VAL A 451 -0.14 -21.68 -6.71
N ASN A 452 -0.80 -22.83 -6.81
CA ASN A 452 -2.05 -22.94 -7.58
C ASN A 452 -3.14 -22.02 -7.02
N GLN A 453 -3.30 -21.95 -5.70
CA GLN A 453 -4.24 -21.02 -5.06
C GLN A 453 -3.83 -19.55 -5.24
N MET A 454 -2.53 -19.23 -5.17
CA MET A 454 -2.02 -17.89 -5.48
C MET A 454 -2.39 -17.48 -6.91
N ILE A 455 -2.16 -18.36 -7.90
CA ILE A 455 -2.51 -18.09 -9.29
C ILE A 455 -4.03 -17.91 -9.43
N GLN A 456 -4.82 -18.82 -8.86
CA GLN A 456 -6.28 -18.78 -8.89
C GLN A 456 -6.84 -17.45 -8.37
N LEU A 457 -6.33 -17.00 -7.22
CA LEU A 457 -6.91 -15.88 -6.47
C LEU A 457 -6.33 -14.52 -6.89
N THR A 458 -5.21 -14.50 -7.62
CA THR A 458 -4.51 -13.24 -7.96
C THR A 458 -4.11 -13.07 -9.43
N SER A 459 -4.45 -14.03 -10.30
CA SER A 459 -4.37 -13.83 -11.75
C SER A 459 -5.59 -13.03 -12.20
N THR A 460 -5.46 -11.70 -12.25
CA THR A 460 -6.55 -10.79 -12.64
C THR A 460 -6.40 -10.37 -14.10
N PRO A 461 -7.47 -9.87 -14.77
CA PRO A 461 -7.37 -9.42 -16.16
C PRO A 461 -6.34 -8.30 -16.39
N THR A 462 -6.11 -7.45 -15.39
CA THR A 462 -5.15 -6.33 -15.47
C THR A 462 -3.76 -6.69 -14.95
N ALA A 463 -3.64 -7.77 -14.19
CA ALA A 463 -2.38 -8.30 -13.68
C ALA A 463 -2.40 -9.84 -13.73
N PRO A 464 -2.28 -10.46 -14.92
CA PRO A 464 -2.30 -11.91 -15.04
C PRO A 464 -0.96 -12.52 -14.58
N TRP A 465 -1.02 -13.77 -14.12
CA TRP A 465 0.17 -14.59 -13.95
C TRP A 465 0.61 -15.19 -15.28
N ILE A 466 1.93 -15.16 -15.53
CA ILE A 466 2.57 -15.79 -16.68
C ILE A 466 3.39 -16.97 -16.17
N LEU A 467 2.90 -18.18 -16.44
CA LEU A 467 3.55 -19.42 -16.06
C LEU A 467 4.55 -19.81 -17.16
N ILE A 468 5.81 -20.02 -16.79
CA ILE A 468 6.88 -20.31 -17.75
C ILE A 468 7.50 -21.66 -17.40
N GLY A 469 7.47 -22.59 -18.36
CA GLY A 469 8.24 -23.83 -18.30
C GLY A 469 9.74 -23.52 -18.21
N GLY A 470 10.33 -23.90 -17.08
CA GLY A 470 11.66 -23.50 -16.66
C GLY A 470 12.73 -24.57 -16.82
N ASP A 471 12.36 -25.78 -17.26
CA ASP A 471 13.28 -26.93 -17.36
C ASP A 471 14.41 -26.63 -18.34
N ASP A 472 14.09 -26.08 -19.50
CA ASP A 472 15.09 -25.46 -20.37
C ASP A 472 15.27 -23.96 -20.04
N LYS A 473 16.46 -23.62 -19.50
CA LYS A 473 16.82 -22.24 -19.16
C LYS A 473 16.85 -21.33 -20.39
N HIS A 474 17.17 -21.84 -21.58
CA HIS A 474 17.24 -21.02 -22.78
C HIS A 474 15.85 -20.54 -23.20
N TYR A 475 14.90 -21.46 -23.25
CA TYR A 475 13.49 -21.18 -23.49
C TYR A 475 12.94 -20.17 -22.49
N ALA A 476 13.07 -20.44 -21.18
CA ALA A 476 12.52 -19.59 -20.12
C ALA A 476 13.02 -18.14 -20.21
N ARG A 477 14.32 -17.93 -20.45
CA ARG A 477 14.92 -16.59 -20.58
C ARG A 477 14.34 -15.81 -21.75
N VAL A 478 14.16 -16.45 -22.91
CA VAL A 478 13.59 -15.79 -24.09
C VAL A 478 12.13 -15.45 -23.85
N LYS A 479 11.37 -16.36 -23.23
CA LYS A 479 9.95 -16.15 -22.93
C LYS A 479 9.68 -15.04 -21.95
N VAL A 480 10.50 -14.92 -20.90
CA VAL A 480 10.44 -13.79 -19.96
C VAL A 480 10.55 -12.45 -20.69
N ILE A 481 11.57 -12.28 -21.53
CA ILE A 481 11.79 -11.01 -22.25
C ILE A 481 10.65 -10.78 -23.24
N GLN A 482 10.24 -11.81 -23.99
CA GLN A 482 9.12 -11.74 -24.91
C GLN A 482 7.85 -11.23 -24.21
N ALA A 483 7.45 -11.85 -23.10
CA ALA A 483 6.26 -11.47 -22.34
C ALA A 483 6.34 -10.01 -21.82
N VAL A 484 7.51 -9.58 -21.31
CA VAL A 484 7.70 -8.17 -20.91
C VAL A 484 7.51 -7.23 -22.11
N THR A 485 8.13 -7.52 -23.26
CA THR A 485 7.99 -6.67 -24.45
C THR A 485 6.57 -6.63 -25.00
N GLU A 486 5.84 -7.74 -24.92
CA GLU A 486 4.44 -7.83 -25.35
C GLU A 486 3.53 -6.98 -24.45
N ALA A 487 3.71 -7.07 -23.12
CA ALA A 487 2.96 -6.27 -22.16
C ALA A 487 3.19 -4.76 -22.33
N ILE A 488 4.44 -4.35 -22.54
CA ILE A 488 4.78 -2.93 -22.78
C ILE A 488 4.17 -2.45 -24.09
N ASN A 489 4.26 -3.23 -25.17
CA ASN A 489 3.65 -2.90 -26.45
C ASN A 489 2.12 -2.78 -26.37
N ALA A 490 1.46 -3.67 -25.61
CA ALA A 490 0.02 -3.59 -25.40
C ALA A 490 -0.36 -2.26 -24.70
N GLN A 491 0.39 -1.87 -23.68
CA GLN A 491 0.16 -0.61 -22.98
C GLN A 491 0.39 0.63 -23.87
N LEU A 492 1.41 0.59 -24.72
CA LEU A 492 1.68 1.68 -25.66
C LEU A 492 0.58 1.85 -26.72
N LYS A 493 -0.13 0.76 -27.09
CA LYS A 493 -1.25 0.81 -28.05
C LYS A 493 -2.57 1.29 -27.45
N TYR A 494 -2.73 1.16 -26.13
CA TYR A 494 -3.96 1.58 -25.43
C TYR A 494 -4.02 3.09 -25.21
N ARG A 495 -2.87 3.77 -25.29
CA ARG A 495 -2.74 5.23 -25.23
C ARG A 495 -2.81 5.82 -26.64
#